data_AF-A0A9R1P2M3-F1
#
_entry.id   AF-A0A9R1P2M3-F1
#
_cell.length_a   1.000
_cell.length_b   1.000
_cell.length_c   1.000
_cell.angle_alpha   90.00
_cell.angle_beta   90.00
_cell.angle_gamma   90.00
#
_symmetry.space_group_name_H-M   'P 1'
#
loop_
_entity.id
_entity.type
_entity.pdbx_description
1 polymer ?
#
loop_
_entity_poly.entity_id
_entity_poly.type
_entity_poly.pdbx_seq_one_letter_code
_entity_poly.pdbx_strand_id
1 'polypeptide(L)'
;MQVDDTEVIGFLLQTEIIPLCLRTMEMGSELSKTVATFIVQKILLDDIGLRYVCATPERFYAVGSVLGNMVISLADQPSTRLLKHIIRCYLRLSDNPRACVALHNCLPDMLKDGTFNISLRDDPATRRWLQQLLHNVTVGGMGGPGMGVPPQPGLDHMMGI
;
A
#
# COMPACT_ATOMS: atom_id res chain seq x y z
N MET A 1 18.64 -26.06 4.46
CA MET A 1 17.42 -26.44 3.72
C MET A 1 16.30 -25.46 4.10
N GLN A 2 16.38 -24.22 3.61
CA GLN A 2 15.18 -23.41 3.37
C GLN A 2 14.93 -23.65 1.89
N VAL A 3 13.86 -24.33 1.54
CA VAL A 3 13.43 -24.41 0.14
C VAL A 3 12.94 -23.01 -0.17
N ASP A 4 13.68 -22.29 -1.02
CA ASP A 4 13.62 -20.85 -1.23
C ASP A 4 12.18 -20.34 -1.42
N ASP A 5 11.68 -19.56 -0.45
CA ASP A 5 10.40 -18.84 -0.55
C ASP A 5 10.29 -18.08 -1.88
N THR A 6 11.42 -17.61 -2.41
CA THR A 6 11.55 -16.93 -3.69
C THR A 6 11.31 -17.83 -4.91
N GLU A 7 11.76 -19.10 -4.89
CA GLU A 7 11.44 -20.06 -5.97
C GLU A 7 9.96 -20.44 -5.95
N VAL A 8 9.39 -20.62 -4.75
CA VAL A 8 7.96 -20.86 -4.57
C VAL A 8 7.17 -19.67 -5.13
N ILE A 9 7.58 -18.44 -4.84
CA ILE A 9 6.93 -17.24 -5.38
C ILE A 9 7.10 -17.16 -6.89
N GLY A 10 8.28 -17.46 -7.44
CA GLY A 10 8.51 -17.56 -8.88
C GLY A 10 7.53 -18.52 -9.56
N PHE A 11 7.26 -19.67 -8.96
CA PHE A 11 6.26 -20.63 -9.45
C PHE A 11 4.82 -20.10 -9.29
N LEU A 12 4.46 -19.56 -8.11
CA LEU A 12 3.14 -18.97 -7.84
C LEU A 12 2.82 -17.84 -8.84
N LEU A 13 3.80 -17.05 -9.26
CA LEU A 13 3.66 -15.98 -10.26
C LEU A 13 3.47 -16.49 -11.69
N GLN A 14 3.97 -17.68 -12.01
CA GLN A 14 3.71 -18.35 -13.29
C GLN A 14 2.31 -18.99 -13.34
N THR A 15 1.65 -19.12 -12.18
CA THR A 15 0.28 -19.62 -12.06
C THR A 15 -0.74 -18.49 -11.87
N GLU A 16 -2.00 -18.72 -12.20
CA GLU A 16 -3.12 -17.77 -12.01
C GLU A 16 -3.51 -17.56 -10.52
N ILE A 17 -2.57 -17.72 -9.58
CA ILE A 17 -2.85 -17.66 -8.14
C ILE A 17 -3.16 -16.24 -7.68
N ILE A 18 -2.49 -15.20 -8.20
CA ILE A 18 -2.82 -13.81 -7.87
C ILE A 18 -4.27 -13.50 -8.23
N PRO A 19 -4.74 -13.66 -9.50
CA PRO A 19 -6.12 -13.36 -9.84
C PRO A 19 -7.14 -14.22 -9.08
N LEU A 20 -6.83 -15.48 -8.75
CA LEU A 20 -7.69 -16.33 -7.92
C LEU A 20 -7.78 -15.81 -6.47
N CYS A 21 -6.65 -15.42 -5.87
CA CYS A 21 -6.62 -14.86 -4.53
C CYS A 21 -7.36 -13.53 -4.48
N LEU A 22 -7.18 -12.65 -5.47
CA LEU A 22 -7.90 -11.38 -5.55
C LEU A 22 -9.41 -11.60 -5.63
N ARG A 23 -9.89 -12.54 -6.45
CA ARG A 23 -11.32 -12.91 -6.49
C ARG A 23 -11.82 -13.42 -5.14
N THR A 24 -11.02 -14.24 -4.46
CA THR A 24 -11.36 -14.78 -3.14
C THR A 24 -11.36 -13.68 -2.05
N MET A 25 -10.47 -12.71 -2.14
CA MET A 25 -10.40 -11.54 -1.26
C MET A 25 -11.62 -10.64 -1.38
N GLU A 26 -12.24 -10.59 -2.57
CA GLU A 26 -13.44 -9.78 -2.81
C GLU A 26 -14.73 -10.52 -2.41
N MET A 27 -14.90 -11.75 -2.90
CA MET A 27 -16.17 -12.50 -2.83
C MET A 27 -16.21 -13.63 -1.78
N GLY A 28 -15.07 -13.96 -1.15
CA GLY A 28 -14.98 -15.08 -0.22
C GLY A 28 -15.58 -14.83 1.16
N SER A 29 -15.73 -15.89 1.96
CA SER A 29 -16.02 -15.79 3.38
C SER A 29 -14.87 -15.11 4.15
N GLU A 30 -15.13 -14.56 5.34
CA GLU A 30 -14.11 -13.85 6.15
C GLU A 30 -12.80 -14.66 6.31
N LEU A 31 -12.91 -15.96 6.61
CA LEU A 31 -11.75 -16.83 6.75
C LEU A 31 -10.97 -16.97 5.44
N SER A 32 -11.68 -17.19 4.32
CA SER A 32 -11.08 -17.30 2.99
C SER A 32 -10.43 -16.00 2.54
N LYS A 33 -11.06 -14.85 2.83
CA LYS A 33 -10.47 -13.52 2.61
C LYS A 33 -9.18 -13.37 3.39
N THR A 34 -9.14 -13.83 4.64
CA THR A 34 -7.95 -13.75 5.49
C THR A 34 -6.80 -14.59 4.91
N VAL A 35 -7.07 -15.83 4.52
CA VAL A 35 -6.06 -16.71 3.93
C VAL A 35 -5.57 -16.17 2.58
N ALA A 36 -6.49 -15.74 1.71
CA ALA A 36 -6.13 -15.17 0.41
C ALA A 36 -5.31 -13.88 0.54
N THR A 37 -5.68 -13.00 1.49
CA THR A 37 -4.91 -11.77 1.78
C THR A 37 -3.53 -12.11 2.31
N PHE A 38 -3.40 -13.15 3.14
CA PHE A 38 -2.10 -13.61 3.63
C PHE A 38 -1.20 -14.14 2.51
N ILE A 39 -1.75 -14.84 1.53
CA ILE A 39 -1.00 -15.31 0.35
C ILE A 39 -0.51 -14.11 -0.48
N VAL A 40 -1.39 -13.16 -0.79
CA VAL A 40 -1.01 -11.94 -1.54
C VAL A 40 0.02 -11.12 -0.76
N GLN A 41 -0.14 -11.02 0.56
CA GLN A 41 0.84 -10.38 1.42
C GLN A 41 2.21 -11.05 1.31
N LYS A 42 2.28 -12.39 1.36
CA LYS A 42 3.53 -13.14 1.21
C LYS A 42 4.20 -12.88 -0.13
N ILE A 43 3.42 -12.85 -1.22
CA ILE A 43 3.92 -12.50 -2.56
C ILE A 43 4.48 -11.09 -2.57
N LEU A 44 3.77 -10.10 -2.03
CA LEU A 44 4.22 -8.70 -2.02
C LEU A 44 5.46 -8.50 -1.14
N LEU A 45 5.60 -9.25 -0.04
CA LEU A 45 6.76 -9.17 0.83
C LEU A 45 8.05 -9.64 0.15
N ASP A 46 7.95 -10.53 -0.84
CA ASP A 46 9.08 -10.93 -1.69
C ASP A 46 9.35 -9.90 -2.78
N ASP A 47 10.63 -9.71 -3.11
CA ASP A 47 11.04 -8.69 -4.07
C ASP A 47 10.60 -9.03 -5.50
N ILE A 48 10.63 -10.30 -5.88
CA ILE A 48 10.17 -10.76 -7.20
C ILE A 48 8.65 -10.54 -7.31
N GLY A 49 7.90 -10.90 -6.28
CA GLY A 49 6.46 -10.69 -6.24
C GLY A 49 6.06 -9.22 -6.29
N LEU A 50 6.71 -8.36 -5.50
CA LEU A 50 6.48 -6.91 -5.56
C LEU A 50 6.77 -6.34 -6.95
N ARG A 51 7.92 -6.72 -7.54
CA ARG A 51 8.30 -6.28 -8.89
C ARG A 51 7.32 -6.76 -9.94
N TYR A 52 6.79 -7.98 -9.82
CA TYR A 52 5.77 -8.51 -10.73
C TYR A 52 4.45 -7.72 -10.67
N VAL A 53 3.97 -7.41 -9.45
CA VAL A 53 2.73 -6.64 -9.25
C VAL A 53 2.91 -5.20 -9.73
N CYS A 54 4.06 -4.59 -9.47
CA CYS A 54 4.37 -3.23 -9.90
C CYS A 54 4.95 -3.14 -11.33
N ALA A 55 5.04 -4.26 -12.06
CA ALA A 55 5.58 -4.29 -13.42
C ALA A 55 4.70 -3.52 -14.39
N THR A 56 3.38 -3.73 -14.28
CA THR A 56 2.37 -3.07 -15.12
C THR A 56 1.31 -2.38 -14.26
N PRO A 57 0.76 -1.24 -14.73
CA PRO A 57 -0.29 -0.54 -13.99
C PRO A 57 -1.53 -1.42 -13.81
N GLU A 58 -1.88 -2.26 -14.78
CA GLU A 58 -3.04 -3.15 -14.72
C GLU A 58 -2.99 -4.10 -13.51
N ARG A 59 -1.82 -4.71 -13.26
CA ARG A 59 -1.63 -5.61 -12.10
C ARG A 59 -1.68 -4.85 -10.79
N PHE A 60 -1.05 -3.68 -10.73
CA PHE A 60 -1.09 -2.82 -9.57
C PHE A 60 -2.53 -2.39 -9.24
N TYR A 61 -3.28 -1.90 -10.23
CA TYR A 61 -4.67 -1.46 -10.04
C TYR A 61 -5.60 -2.63 -9.67
N ALA A 62 -5.38 -3.83 -10.23
CA ALA A 62 -6.15 -5.01 -9.84
C ALA A 62 -5.97 -5.32 -8.34
N VAL A 63 -4.74 -5.29 -7.83
CA VAL A 63 -4.47 -5.52 -6.40
C VAL A 63 -4.99 -4.34 -5.56
N GLY A 64 -4.71 -3.11 -5.98
CA GLY A 64 -5.11 -1.89 -5.27
C GLY A 64 -6.62 -1.74 -5.13
N SER A 65 -7.38 -2.03 -6.20
CA SER A 65 -8.85 -1.97 -6.20
C SER A 65 -9.46 -2.95 -5.21
N VAL A 66 -8.98 -4.21 -5.20
CA VAL A 66 -9.49 -5.23 -4.28
C VAL A 66 -9.14 -4.87 -2.83
N LEU A 67 -7.91 -4.42 -2.56
CA LEU A 67 -7.53 -3.94 -1.24
C LEU A 67 -8.41 -2.75 -0.80
N GLY A 68 -8.72 -1.82 -1.71
CA GLY A 68 -9.62 -0.69 -1.47
C GLY A 68 -11.03 -1.14 -1.09
N ASN A 69 -11.61 -2.06 -1.87
CA ASN A 69 -12.93 -2.64 -1.60
C ASN A 69 -12.98 -3.35 -0.24
N MET A 70 -11.90 -4.04 0.13
CA MET A 70 -11.78 -4.65 1.45
C MET A 70 -11.71 -3.62 2.57
N VAL A 71 -11.00 -2.51 2.39
CA VAL A 71 -10.98 -1.41 3.38
C VAL A 71 -12.37 -0.83 3.60
N ILE A 72 -13.13 -0.61 2.52
CA ILE A 72 -14.51 -0.13 2.62
C ILE A 72 -15.37 -1.13 3.39
N SER A 73 -15.23 -2.42 3.09
CA SER A 73 -15.93 -3.49 3.81
C SER A 73 -15.56 -3.54 5.30
N LEU A 74 -14.30 -3.26 5.64
CA LEU A 74 -13.83 -3.21 7.03
C LEU A 74 -14.38 -2.03 7.82
N ALA A 75 -14.84 -0.97 7.15
CA ALA A 75 -15.48 0.15 7.83
C ALA A 75 -16.86 -0.24 8.39
N ASP A 76 -17.57 -1.15 7.71
CA ASP A 76 -18.84 -1.70 8.16
C ASP A 76 -18.64 -2.86 9.17
N GLN A 77 -17.75 -3.79 8.84
CA GLN A 77 -17.41 -4.94 9.69
C GLN A 77 -15.93 -4.92 10.07
N PRO A 78 -15.57 -4.36 11.24
CA PRO A 78 -14.18 -4.16 11.61
C PRO A 78 -13.48 -5.47 12.01
N SER A 79 -12.54 -5.92 11.17
CA SER A 79 -11.69 -7.08 11.44
C SER A 79 -10.21 -6.68 11.55
N THR A 80 -9.66 -6.67 12.77
CA THR A 80 -8.28 -6.22 13.07
C THR A 80 -7.22 -7.06 12.34
N ARG A 81 -7.44 -8.37 12.21
CA ARG A 81 -6.54 -9.30 11.51
C ARG A 81 -6.43 -8.96 10.04
N LEU A 82 -7.55 -8.78 9.35
CA LEU A 82 -7.59 -8.41 7.94
C LEU A 82 -6.98 -7.03 7.70
N LEU A 83 -7.35 -6.05 8.52
CA LEU A 83 -6.81 -4.70 8.45
C LEU A 83 -5.28 -4.69 8.53
N LYS A 84 -4.71 -5.49 9.44
CA LYS A 84 -3.26 -5.64 9.58
C LYS A 84 -2.59 -6.16 8.31
N HIS A 85 -3.17 -7.17 7.67
CA HIS A 85 -2.63 -7.69 6.41
C HIS A 85 -2.72 -6.65 5.29
N ILE A 86 -3.86 -5.95 5.16
CA ILE A 86 -4.09 -4.92 4.14
C ILE A 86 -3.10 -3.75 4.29
N ILE A 87 -2.94 -3.21 5.50
CA ILE A 87 -1.99 -2.11 5.76
C ILE A 87 -0.56 -2.54 5.40
N ARG A 88 -0.18 -3.77 5.73
CA ARG A 88 1.15 -4.30 5.39
C ARG A 88 1.34 -4.45 3.88
N CYS A 89 0.31 -4.86 3.13
CA CYS A 89 0.33 -4.92 1.67
C CYS A 89 0.54 -3.53 1.07
N TYR A 90 -0.25 -2.53 1.49
CA TYR A 90 -0.09 -1.16 1.03
C TYR A 90 1.28 -0.57 1.37
N LEU A 91 1.78 -0.80 2.58
CA LEU A 91 3.12 -0.35 2.98
C LEU A 91 4.20 -0.93 2.05
N ARG A 92 4.10 -2.23 1.71
CA ARG A 92 5.06 -2.86 0.82
C ARG A 92 4.93 -2.37 -0.63
N LEU A 93 3.71 -2.08 -1.09
CA LEU A 93 3.49 -1.42 -2.38
C LEU A 93 4.12 -0.01 -2.41
N SER A 94 4.08 0.73 -1.31
CA SER A 94 4.68 2.07 -1.22
C SER A 94 6.21 2.09 -1.31
N ASP A 95 6.86 0.93 -1.13
CA ASP A 95 8.31 0.76 -1.31
C ASP A 95 8.72 0.92 -2.79
N ASN A 96 7.80 0.66 -3.71
CA ASN A 96 8.00 0.90 -5.13
C ASN A 96 7.61 2.37 -5.47
N PRO A 97 8.52 3.18 -6.03
CA PRO A 97 8.26 4.59 -6.28
C PRO A 97 7.10 4.83 -7.26
N ARG A 98 6.91 3.96 -8.26
CA ARG A 98 5.81 4.08 -9.23
C ARG A 98 4.47 3.78 -8.57
N ALA A 99 4.42 2.73 -7.76
CA ALA A 99 3.22 2.37 -7.00
C ALA A 99 2.91 3.43 -5.95
N CYS A 100 3.92 4.01 -5.30
CA CYS A 100 3.76 5.07 -4.31
C CYS A 100 3.01 6.30 -4.88
N VAL A 101 3.38 6.75 -6.08
CA VAL A 101 2.67 7.84 -6.78
C VAL A 101 1.22 7.45 -7.09
N ALA A 102 0.96 6.22 -7.50
CA ALA A 102 -0.40 5.76 -7.76
C ALA A 102 -1.22 5.64 -6.47
N LEU A 103 -0.60 5.17 -5.37
CA LEU A 103 -1.22 5.11 -4.04
C LEU A 103 -1.63 6.49 -3.53
N HIS A 104 -0.90 7.56 -3.87
CA HIS A 104 -1.32 8.92 -3.51
C HIS A 104 -2.76 9.23 -3.96
N ASN A 105 -3.13 8.78 -5.16
CA ASN A 105 -4.44 9.05 -5.76
C ASN A 105 -5.47 7.95 -5.48
N CYS A 106 -5.04 6.74 -5.14
CA CYS A 106 -5.93 5.58 -4.97
C CYS A 106 -6.06 5.05 -3.54
N LEU A 107 -5.30 5.59 -2.57
CA LEU A 107 -5.39 5.15 -1.17
C LEU A 107 -6.74 5.58 -0.57
N PRO A 108 -7.54 4.66 -0.04
CA PRO A 108 -8.87 4.95 0.49
C PRO A 108 -8.81 5.91 1.69
N ASP A 109 -9.72 6.88 1.72
CA ASP A 109 -9.74 7.95 2.74
C ASP A 109 -9.96 7.42 4.15
N MET A 110 -10.61 6.26 4.32
CA MET A 110 -10.80 5.61 5.62
C MET A 110 -9.47 5.25 6.32
N LEU A 111 -8.40 5.03 5.54
CA LEU A 111 -7.05 4.83 6.10
C LEU A 111 -6.39 6.15 6.52
N LYS A 112 -6.86 7.29 6.01
CA LYS A 112 -6.32 8.64 6.27
C LYS A 112 -7.09 9.37 7.38
N ASP A 113 -8.43 9.25 7.39
CA ASP A 113 -9.35 9.98 8.26
C ASP A 113 -9.39 9.44 9.71
N GLY A 114 -8.74 8.30 9.95
CA GLY A 114 -8.65 7.72 11.29
C GLY A 114 -9.83 6.83 11.67
N THR A 115 -10.64 6.41 10.69
CA THR A 115 -11.75 5.43 10.86
C THR A 115 -11.31 4.20 11.65
N PHE A 116 -10.09 3.71 11.41
CA PHE A 116 -9.56 2.52 12.07
C PHE A 116 -8.73 2.78 13.34
N ASN A 117 -8.66 4.02 13.85
CA ASN A 117 -7.84 4.35 15.02
C ASN A 117 -8.20 3.52 16.26
N ILE A 118 -9.50 3.21 16.45
CA ILE A 118 -9.97 2.37 17.56
C ILE A 118 -9.48 0.94 17.40
N SER A 119 -9.64 0.36 16.20
CA SER A 119 -9.18 -0.99 15.86
C SER A 119 -7.66 -1.15 15.96
N LEU A 120 -6.91 -0.06 15.70
CA LEU A 120 -5.45 -0.02 15.75
C LEU A 120 -4.88 0.36 17.13
N ARG A 121 -5.73 0.67 18.11
CA ARG A 121 -5.29 1.09 19.45
C ARG A 121 -4.47 0.00 20.15
N ASP A 122 -4.85 -1.26 19.96
CA ASP A 122 -4.24 -2.42 20.61
C ASP A 122 -3.05 -3.01 19.81
N ASP A 123 -2.89 -2.62 18.53
CA ASP A 123 -1.79 -3.09 17.67
C ASP A 123 -0.87 -1.92 17.25
N PRO A 124 0.09 -1.53 18.13
CA PRO A 124 0.96 -0.39 17.88
C PRO A 124 1.89 -0.60 16.67
N ALA A 125 2.18 -1.86 16.31
CA ALA A 125 2.97 -2.19 15.13
C ALA A 125 2.25 -1.80 13.83
N THR A 126 0.98 -2.20 13.70
CA THR A 126 0.15 -1.87 12.53
C THR A 126 -0.09 -0.37 12.44
N ARG A 127 -0.28 0.31 13.58
CA ARG A 127 -0.37 1.77 13.61
C ARG A 127 0.89 2.44 13.05
N ARG A 128 2.08 1.96 13.42
CA ARG A 128 3.35 2.45 12.86
C ARG A 128 3.45 2.20 11.35
N TRP A 129 3.02 1.03 10.88
CA TRP A 129 2.99 0.73 9.44
C TRP A 129 2.08 1.67 8.66
N LEU A 130 0.90 2.00 9.21
CA LEU A 130 -0.01 2.96 8.60
C LEU A 130 0.63 4.36 8.53
N GLN A 131 1.24 4.82 9.62
CA GLN A 131 1.93 6.12 9.62
C GLN A 131 3.08 6.17 8.61
N GLN A 132 3.87 5.10 8.51
CA GLN A 132 4.94 4.99 7.51
C GLN A 132 4.40 4.99 6.09
N LEU A 133 3.30 4.27 5.83
CA LEU A 133 2.62 4.27 4.55
C LEU A 133 2.17 5.68 4.15
N LEU A 134 1.48 6.39 5.06
CA LEU A 134 1.01 7.75 4.79
C LEU A 134 2.19 8.69 4.51
N HIS A 135 3.27 8.60 5.30
CA HIS A 135 4.49 9.36 5.06
C HIS A 135 5.11 9.06 3.70
N ASN A 136 5.27 7.78 3.33
CA ASN A 136 5.82 7.37 2.04
C ASN A 136 4.98 7.94 0.89
N VAL A 137 3.66 7.88 1.00
CA VAL A 137 2.73 8.37 -0.02
C VAL A 137 2.77 9.89 -0.15
N THR A 138 2.88 10.63 0.96
CA THR A 138 3.04 12.08 0.95
C THR A 138 4.38 12.50 0.34
N VAL A 139 5.48 11.88 0.76
CA VAL A 139 6.84 12.21 0.29
C VAL A 139 7.04 11.76 -1.17
N GLY A 140 6.57 10.56 -1.52
CA GLY A 140 6.66 10.00 -2.86
C GLY A 140 5.77 10.70 -3.88
N GLY A 141 4.63 11.25 -3.46
CA GLY A 141 3.76 12.09 -4.30
C GLY A 141 4.33 13.48 -4.57
N MET A 142 5.19 14.00 -3.69
CA MET A 142 5.86 15.30 -3.83
C MET A 142 7.16 15.26 -4.66
N GLY A 143 7.57 14.09 -5.15
CA GLY A 143 8.75 13.93 -6.03
C GLY A 143 8.53 14.32 -7.50
N GLY A 144 7.44 15.04 -7.83
CA GLY A 144 7.28 15.67 -9.13
C GLY A 144 8.16 16.92 -9.25
N PRO A 145 8.82 17.18 -10.40
CA PRO A 145 9.67 18.36 -10.56
C PRO A 145 8.79 19.61 -10.66
N GLY A 146 8.50 20.26 -9.52
CA GLY A 146 7.68 21.47 -9.57
C GLY A 146 7.17 21.98 -8.23
N MET A 147 8.06 22.38 -7.33
CA MET A 147 7.92 23.59 -6.49
C MET A 147 8.99 23.58 -5.41
N GLY A 148 10.16 24.09 -5.78
CA GLY A 148 11.24 24.41 -4.86
C GLY A 148 11.90 25.69 -5.33
N VAL A 149 11.13 26.76 -5.50
CA VAL A 149 11.70 28.11 -5.49
C VAL A 149 11.76 28.54 -4.04
N PRO A 150 12.95 28.60 -3.40
CA PRO A 150 13.07 29.35 -2.17
C PRO A 150 12.80 30.83 -2.48
N PRO A 151 12.08 31.58 -1.63
CA PRO A 151 11.95 33.02 -1.81
C PRO A 151 13.35 33.63 -1.72
N GLN A 152 13.83 34.21 -2.82
CA GLN A 152 15.05 35.01 -2.83
C GLN A 152 14.78 36.28 -2.02
N PRO A 153 15.60 36.62 -1.01
CA PRO A 153 15.51 37.91 -0.34
C PRO A 153 15.92 39.01 -1.33
N GLY A 154 14.96 39.83 -1.73
CA GLY A 154 15.19 41.05 -2.51
C GLY A 154 16.10 41.99 -1.73
N LEU A 155 17.22 42.35 -2.36
CA LEU A 155 18.12 43.41 -1.93
C LEU A 155 17.55 44.74 -2.40
N ASP A 156 16.80 45.41 -1.54
CA ASP A 156 16.44 46.82 -1.72
C ASP A 156 16.63 47.57 -0.41
N HIS A 157 17.85 48.06 -0.17
CA HIS A 157 18.09 49.33 0.53
C HIS A 157 19.55 49.71 0.34
N MET A 158 19.79 50.72 -0.50
CA MET A 158 20.61 51.90 -0.22
C MET A 158 21.23 52.46 -1.52
N MET A 159 20.49 53.32 -2.22
CA MET A 159 21.07 54.35 -3.09
C MET A 159 20.39 55.66 -2.73
N GLY A 160 21.22 56.66 -2.41
CA GLY A 160 20.83 57.87 -1.71
C GLY A 160 20.12 58.92 -2.55
N ILE A 161 19.55 59.90 -1.85
CA ILE A 161 19.81 61.34 -1.94
C ILE A 161 19.32 61.99 -0.64
#